data_AF-A0A1T4NPS9-F1
#
_entry.id   AF-A0A1T4NPS9-F1
#
_cell.length_a   1.000
_cell.length_b   1.000
_cell.length_c   1.000
_cell.angle_alpha   90.00
_cell.angle_beta   90.00
_cell.angle_gamma   90.00
#
_symmetry.space_group_name_H-M   'P 1'
#
loop_
_entity.id
_entity.type
_entity.pdbx_description
1 polymer ?
#
loop_
_entity_poly.entity_id
_entity_poly.type
_entity_poly.pdbx_seq_one_letter_code
_entity_poly.pdbx_strand_id
1 'polypeptide(L)'
;MFGTALAADTHDAAAHEEGTFSSPEFWVAVAFVLFVAIAGKKIVQGLNKLMDDRTALIKRTLGEAEALRAEAQRARAEAEKALTESASLAEGIIAQAKKEAEYLTRNAAEQRQASIARREQQATDRIAQAEAAATKEVRDLAVDVAMAASRALLREQVAGNKAQALVDDAIAELPRRLH
;
A
#
# COMPACT_ATOMS: atom_id res chain seq x y z
N MET A 1 -92.54 80.86 1.41
CA MET A 1 -92.43 81.69 2.63
C MET A 1 -91.07 81.46 3.26
N PHE A 2 -90.22 82.50 3.16
CA PHE A 2 -89.00 82.84 3.93
C PHE A 2 -87.89 81.77 4.05
N GLY A 3 -86.61 82.02 3.77
CA GLY A 3 -85.85 83.27 3.69
C GLY A 3 -84.41 82.96 4.13
N THR A 4 -83.46 83.45 3.36
CA THR A 4 -81.98 83.35 3.44
C THR A 4 -81.34 83.92 4.72
N ALA A 5 -80.18 83.35 5.14
CA ALA A 5 -78.97 84.00 5.70
C ALA A 5 -78.06 82.86 6.24
N LEU A 6 -76.82 82.57 5.83
CA LEU A 6 -75.62 83.40 5.60
C LEU A 6 -75.37 84.44 6.69
N ALA A 7 -74.75 83.99 7.78
CA ALA A 7 -73.82 84.73 8.63
C ALA A 7 -72.85 83.65 9.17
N ALA A 8 -71.61 83.56 8.68
CA ALA A 8 -70.51 84.44 9.10
C ALA A 8 -70.41 84.47 10.62
N ASP A 9 -69.75 83.46 11.19
CA ASP A 9 -69.05 83.64 12.45
C ASP A 9 -67.55 83.59 12.15
N THR A 10 -67.09 84.72 11.62
CA THR A 10 -65.71 85.14 11.69
C THR A 10 -65.46 85.61 13.13
N HIS A 11 -64.99 84.70 13.98
CA HIS A 11 -64.08 85.06 15.05
C HIS A 11 -62.67 85.06 14.42
N ASP A 12 -62.35 86.14 13.70
CA ASP A 12 -61.68 87.33 14.22
C ASP A 12 -60.15 87.15 14.10
N ALA A 13 -59.62 87.82 13.08
CA ALA A 13 -58.21 87.95 12.84
C ALA A 13 -57.65 88.96 13.84
N ALA A 14 -56.95 88.49 14.86
CA ALA A 14 -56.24 89.35 15.79
C ALA A 14 -54.76 88.94 15.83
N ALA A 15 -53.98 89.60 14.97
CA ALA A 15 -52.57 89.81 15.26
C ALA A 15 -52.48 90.69 16.51
N HIS A 16 -52.35 90.06 17.68
CA HIS A 16 -51.91 90.71 18.90
C HIS A 16 -50.91 89.81 19.62
N GLU A 17 -49.67 90.30 19.67
CA GLU A 17 -48.61 89.88 20.57
C GLU A 17 -49.05 90.08 22.03
N GLU A 18 -49.65 89.06 22.66
CA GLU A 18 -49.78 88.97 24.12
C GLU A 18 -49.74 87.47 24.50
N GLY A 19 -48.56 87.00 24.89
CA GLY A 19 -48.34 85.77 25.65
C GLY A 19 -48.95 84.47 25.11
N THR A 20 -48.35 83.90 24.07
CA THR A 20 -48.55 82.50 23.59
C THR A 20 -48.26 81.43 24.65
N PHE A 21 -47.89 81.82 25.87
CA PHE A 21 -47.48 80.96 26.97
C PHE A 21 -48.64 80.41 27.83
N SER A 22 -49.90 80.86 27.61
CA SER A 22 -51.07 80.48 28.44
C SER A 22 -52.17 79.68 27.71
N SER A 23 -51.99 79.32 26.43
CA SER A 23 -52.95 78.47 25.72
C SER A 23 -52.65 76.98 25.94
N PRO A 24 -53.64 76.14 26.32
CA PRO A 24 -53.45 74.70 26.48
C PRO A 24 -52.91 74.01 25.22
N GLU A 25 -53.26 74.53 24.04
CA GLU A 25 -52.79 74.02 22.74
C GLU A 25 -51.28 74.18 22.55
N PHE A 26 -50.67 75.26 23.06
CA PHE A 26 -49.22 75.45 22.99
C PHE A 26 -48.46 74.40 23.82
N TRP A 27 -48.90 74.13 25.05
CA TRP A 27 -48.29 73.10 25.89
C TRP A 27 -48.50 71.68 25.33
N VAL A 28 -49.65 71.41 24.68
CA VAL A 28 -49.88 70.14 23.97
C VAL A 28 -48.93 70.00 22.77
N ALA A 29 -48.72 71.06 21.99
CA ALA A 29 -47.78 71.05 20.87
C ALA A 29 -46.32 70.84 21.35
N VAL A 30 -45.91 71.51 22.43
CA VAL A 30 -44.59 71.33 23.05
C VAL A 30 -44.42 69.89 23.57
N ALA A 31 -45.42 69.35 24.26
CA ALA A 31 -45.40 67.97 24.74
C ALA A 31 -45.37 66.96 23.57
N PHE A 32 -46.08 67.20 22.47
CA PHE A 32 -46.06 66.37 21.27
C PHE A 32 -44.68 66.38 20.61
N VAL A 33 -44.08 67.56 20.42
CA VAL A 33 -42.72 67.67 19.85
C VAL A 33 -41.69 66.98 20.74
N LEU A 34 -41.77 67.18 22.07
CA LEU A 34 -40.88 66.52 23.01
C LEU A 34 -41.06 64.99 23.00
N PHE A 35 -42.30 64.51 22.95
CA PHE A 35 -42.61 63.09 22.82
C PHE A 35 -42.07 62.51 21.52
N VAL A 36 -42.30 63.16 20.38
CA VAL A 36 -41.81 62.73 19.06
C VAL A 36 -40.28 62.75 19.02
N ALA A 37 -39.63 63.73 19.62
CA ALA A 37 -38.17 63.78 19.68
C ALA A 37 -37.58 62.60 20.47
N ILE A 38 -38.17 62.25 21.61
CA ILE A 38 -37.72 61.14 22.46
C ILE A 38 -38.07 59.78 21.84
N ALA A 39 -39.31 59.61 21.38
CA ALA A 39 -39.81 58.37 20.78
C ALA A 39 -39.15 58.11 19.42
N GLY A 40 -39.05 59.12 18.57
CA GLY A 40 -38.41 59.04 17.26
C GLY A 40 -36.95 58.60 17.35
N LYS A 41 -36.19 59.13 18.32
CA LYS A 41 -34.81 58.69 18.56
C LYS A 41 -34.72 57.19 18.89
N LYS A 42 -35.59 56.69 19.78
CA LYS A 42 -35.61 55.25 20.13
C LYS A 42 -36.04 54.36 18.96
N ILE A 43 -37.02 54.78 18.18
CA ILE A 43 -37.50 54.04 17.00
C ILE A 43 -36.40 53.96 15.93
N VAL A 44 -35.77 55.08 15.60
CA VAL A 44 -34.68 55.14 14.61
C VAL A 44 -33.48 54.31 15.07
N GLN A 45 -33.11 54.38 16.35
CA GLN A 45 -32.04 53.55 16.91
C GLN A 45 -32.36 52.05 16.84
N GLY A 46 -33.59 51.66 17.16
CA GLY A 46 -34.03 50.25 17.06
C GLY A 46 -34.02 49.72 15.64
N LEU A 47 -34.45 50.53 14.67
CA LEU A 47 -34.49 50.16 13.26
C LEU A 47 -33.08 50.04 12.66
N ASN A 48 -32.19 50.98 12.99
CA ASN A 48 -30.79 50.93 12.58
C ASN A 48 -30.09 49.70 13.16
N LYS A 49 -30.31 49.40 14.44
CA LYS A 49 -29.73 48.21 15.08
C LYS A 49 -30.19 46.92 14.39
N LEU A 50 -31.46 46.80 14.02
CA LEU A 50 -31.96 45.61 13.32
C LEU A 50 -31.34 45.46 11.91
N MET A 51 -31.16 46.57 11.19
CA MET A 51 -30.49 46.59 9.88
C MET A 51 -29.01 46.22 10.01
N ASP A 52 -28.32 46.73 11.04
CA ASP A 52 -26.93 46.43 11.33
C ASP A 52 -26.76 44.94 11.72
N ASP A 53 -27.62 44.42 12.58
CA ASP A 53 -27.62 43.01 12.99
C ASP A 53 -27.83 42.08 11.78
N ARG A 54 -28.75 42.41 10.87
CA ARG A 54 -28.94 41.65 9.62
C ARG A 54 -27.73 41.74 8.71
N THR A 55 -27.14 42.92 8.57
CA THR A 55 -25.93 43.12 7.74
C THR A 55 -24.76 42.33 8.31
N ALA A 56 -24.57 42.34 9.63
CA ALA A 56 -23.55 41.57 10.32
C ALA A 56 -23.76 40.06 10.14
N LEU A 57 -25.00 39.58 10.26
CA LEU A 57 -25.35 38.17 10.02
C LEU A 57 -25.03 37.77 8.58
N ILE A 58 -25.45 38.56 7.58
CA ILE A 58 -25.19 38.28 6.16
C ILE A 58 -23.68 38.22 5.91
N LYS A 59 -22.92 39.22 6.38
CA LYS A 59 -21.45 39.24 6.25
C LYS A 59 -20.81 38.00 6.87
N ARG A 60 -21.25 37.61 8.07
CA ARG A 60 -20.77 36.40 8.74
C ARG A 60 -21.07 35.13 7.92
N THR A 61 -22.31 34.96 7.45
CA THR A 61 -22.71 33.78 6.66
C THR A 61 -21.98 33.71 5.32
N LEU A 62 -21.74 34.85 4.66
CA LEU A 62 -20.95 34.90 3.43
C LEU A 62 -19.49 34.54 3.69
N GLY A 63 -18.89 35.06 4.77
CA GLY A 63 -17.53 34.71 5.16
C GLY A 63 -17.39 33.22 5.52
N GLU A 64 -18.35 32.65 6.24
CA GLU A 64 -18.39 31.20 6.55
C GLU A 64 -18.56 30.37 5.27
N ALA A 65 -19.42 30.80 4.33
CA ALA A 65 -19.62 30.11 3.05
C ALA A 65 -18.37 30.18 2.15
N GLU A 66 -17.68 31.32 2.11
CA GLU A 66 -16.41 31.48 1.40
C GLU A 66 -15.30 30.61 2.01
N ALA A 67 -15.21 30.58 3.34
CA ALA A 67 -14.27 29.71 4.04
C ALA A 67 -14.55 28.22 3.74
N LEU A 68 -15.81 27.80 3.84
CA LEU A 68 -16.22 26.43 3.52
C LEU A 68 -15.93 26.05 2.06
N ARG A 69 -16.14 26.99 1.13
CA ARG A 69 -15.79 26.80 -0.28
C ARG A 69 -14.28 26.66 -0.47
N ALA A 70 -13.49 27.48 0.21
CA ALA A 70 -12.03 27.40 0.15
C ALA A 70 -11.51 26.08 0.73
N GLU A 71 -12.09 25.60 1.84
CA GLU A 71 -11.78 24.29 2.42
C GLU A 71 -12.15 23.15 1.48
N ALA A 72 -13.35 23.18 0.88
CA ALA A 72 -13.77 22.16 -0.09
C ALA A 72 -12.85 22.13 -1.33
N GLN A 73 -12.43 23.31 -1.81
CA GLN A 73 -11.47 23.41 -2.92
C GLN A 73 -10.09 22.85 -2.55
N ARG A 74 -9.60 23.14 -1.33
CA ARG A 74 -8.34 22.57 -0.82
C ARG A 74 -8.44 21.06 -0.69
N ALA A 75 -9.48 20.54 -0.04
CA ALA A 75 -9.72 19.11 0.12
C ALA A 75 -9.80 18.39 -1.24
N ARG A 76 -10.48 18.99 -2.22
CA ARG A 76 -10.52 18.45 -3.58
C ARG A 76 -9.14 18.40 -4.23
N ALA A 77 -8.37 19.48 -4.14
CA ALA A 77 -7.03 19.53 -4.73
C ALA A 77 -6.07 18.53 -4.05
N GLU A 78 -6.19 18.35 -2.73
CA GLU A 78 -5.44 17.35 -1.98
C GLU A 78 -5.82 15.93 -2.39
N ALA A 79 -7.12 15.63 -2.56
CA ALA A 79 -7.58 14.34 -3.03
C ALA A 79 -7.10 14.04 -4.46
N GLU A 80 -7.16 15.00 -5.38
CA GLU A 80 -6.66 14.85 -6.76
C GLU A 80 -5.14 14.58 -6.79
N LYS A 81 -4.37 15.28 -5.95
CA LYS A 81 -2.93 15.02 -5.78
C LYS A 81 -2.67 13.61 -5.21
N ALA A 82 -3.37 13.24 -4.14
CA ALA A 82 -3.23 11.93 -3.51
C ALA A 82 -3.57 10.78 -4.47
N LEU A 83 -4.58 10.95 -5.33
CA LEU A 83 -4.92 9.97 -6.37
C LEU A 83 -3.80 9.82 -7.40
N THR A 84 -3.21 10.92 -7.85
CA THR A 84 -2.11 10.90 -8.83
C THR A 84 -0.85 10.29 -8.23
N GLU A 85 -0.52 10.65 -6.98
CA GLU A 85 0.61 10.06 -6.25
C GLU A 85 0.40 8.56 -6.02
N SER A 86 -0.80 8.14 -5.60
CA SER A 86 -1.13 6.72 -5.42
C SER A 86 -1.03 5.93 -6.72
N ALA A 87 -1.47 6.50 -7.84
CA ALA A 87 -1.33 5.88 -9.16
C ALA A 87 0.15 5.70 -9.53
N SER A 88 0.97 6.74 -9.34
CA SER A 88 2.41 6.68 -9.59
C SER A 88 3.13 5.65 -8.69
N LEU A 89 2.76 5.59 -7.41
CA LEU A 89 3.29 4.59 -6.47
C LEU A 89 2.90 3.17 -6.89
N ALA A 90 1.65 2.95 -7.29
CA ALA A 90 1.18 1.64 -7.77
C ALA A 90 1.95 1.20 -9.03
N GLU A 91 2.13 2.10 -10.00
CA GLU A 91 2.95 1.85 -11.19
C GLU A 91 4.40 1.52 -10.81
N GLY A 92 4.99 2.26 -9.87
CA GLY A 92 6.32 2.00 -9.34
C GLY A 92 6.45 0.61 -8.69
N ILE A 93 5.47 0.22 -7.88
CA ILE A 93 5.42 -1.12 -7.26
C ILE A 93 5.34 -2.21 -8.33
N ILE A 94 4.49 -2.04 -9.34
CA ILE A 94 4.35 -3.02 -10.43
C ILE A 94 5.64 -3.12 -11.25
N ALA A 95 6.28 -2.00 -11.57
CA ALA A 95 7.54 -1.98 -12.29
C ALA A 95 8.66 -2.67 -11.51
N GLN A 96 8.77 -2.38 -10.21
CA GLN A 96 9.74 -3.01 -9.33
C GLN A 96 9.49 -4.52 -9.19
N ALA A 97 8.24 -4.94 -9.00
CA ALA A 97 7.87 -6.35 -8.91
C ALA A 97 8.21 -7.12 -10.20
N LYS A 98 8.00 -6.51 -11.38
CA LYS A 98 8.41 -7.10 -12.67
C LYS A 98 9.93 -7.26 -12.76
N LYS A 99 10.68 -6.22 -12.41
CA LYS A 99 12.16 -6.27 -12.41
C LYS A 99 12.70 -7.34 -11.45
N GLU A 100 12.11 -7.46 -10.28
CA GLU A 100 12.46 -8.49 -9.29
C GLU A 100 12.09 -9.89 -9.80
N ALA A 101 10.92 -10.06 -10.41
CA ALA A 101 10.50 -11.33 -11.00
C ALA A 101 11.45 -11.78 -12.13
N GLU A 102 11.87 -10.87 -13.00
CA GLU A 102 12.87 -11.15 -14.04
C GLU A 102 14.22 -11.55 -13.46
N TYR A 103 14.69 -10.83 -12.44
CA TYR A 103 15.94 -11.13 -11.74
C TYR A 103 15.88 -12.51 -11.06
N LEU A 104 14.81 -12.80 -10.33
CA LEU A 104 14.58 -14.09 -9.68
C LEU A 104 14.50 -15.23 -10.70
N THR A 105 13.82 -15.02 -11.83
CA THR A 105 13.71 -16.02 -12.89
C THR A 105 15.07 -16.34 -13.50
N ARG A 106 15.89 -15.31 -13.76
CA ARG A 106 17.25 -15.47 -14.28
C ARG A 106 18.13 -16.24 -13.30
N ASN A 107 18.17 -15.82 -12.03
CA ASN A 107 18.93 -16.50 -10.99
C ASN A 107 18.47 -17.95 -10.80
N ALA A 108 17.16 -18.21 -10.81
CA ALA A 108 16.61 -19.55 -10.70
C ALA A 108 16.97 -20.43 -11.91
N ALA A 109 17.03 -19.85 -13.12
CA ALA A 109 17.50 -20.56 -14.30
C ALA A 109 18.99 -20.93 -14.18
N GLU A 110 19.84 -19.99 -13.77
CA GLU A 110 21.28 -20.23 -13.55
C GLU A 110 21.52 -21.29 -12.47
N GLN A 111 20.83 -21.20 -11.34
CA GLN A 111 20.92 -22.19 -10.27
C GLN A 111 20.43 -23.57 -10.71
N ARG A 112 19.35 -23.64 -11.50
CA ARG A 112 18.87 -24.91 -12.08
C ARG A 112 19.91 -25.51 -13.01
N GLN A 113 20.48 -24.72 -13.91
CA GLN A 113 21.52 -25.21 -14.82
C GLN A 113 22.73 -25.74 -14.05
N ALA A 114 23.20 -25.01 -13.03
CA ALA A 114 24.28 -25.45 -12.17
C ALA A 114 23.93 -26.75 -11.40
N SER A 115 22.67 -26.91 -10.97
CA SER A 115 22.21 -28.13 -10.30
C SER A 115 22.16 -29.34 -11.24
N ILE A 116 21.76 -29.13 -12.49
CA ILE A 116 21.73 -30.17 -13.52
C ILE A 116 23.15 -30.61 -13.84
N ALA A 117 24.07 -29.68 -14.10
CA ALA A 117 25.47 -29.98 -14.36
C ALA A 117 26.13 -30.78 -13.21
N ARG A 118 25.84 -30.42 -11.94
CA ARG A 118 26.33 -31.19 -10.79
C ARG A 118 25.75 -32.61 -10.74
N ARG A 119 24.47 -32.78 -11.07
CA ARG A 119 23.82 -34.10 -11.09
C ARG A 119 24.35 -34.97 -12.24
N GLU A 120 24.61 -34.36 -13.39
CA GLU A 120 25.23 -35.03 -14.53
C GLU A 120 26.63 -35.51 -14.17
N GLN A 121 27.46 -34.65 -13.56
CA GLN A 121 28.79 -35.07 -13.09
C GLN A 121 28.69 -36.22 -12.07
N GLN A 122 27.79 -36.12 -11.08
CA GLN A 122 27.58 -37.19 -10.12
C GLN A 122 27.12 -38.51 -10.77
N ALA A 123 26.29 -38.44 -11.81
CA ALA A 123 25.86 -39.63 -12.54
C ALA A 123 27.03 -40.24 -13.31
N THR A 124 27.83 -39.43 -14.02
CA THR A 124 29.03 -39.86 -14.72
C THR A 124 30.05 -40.49 -13.78
N ASP A 125 30.30 -39.87 -12.62
CA ASP A 125 31.21 -40.42 -11.60
C ASP A 125 30.71 -41.76 -11.06
N ARG A 126 29.40 -41.91 -10.85
CA ARG A 126 28.79 -43.20 -10.44
C ARG A 126 28.90 -44.27 -11.51
N ILE A 127 28.70 -43.92 -12.78
CA ILE A 127 28.86 -44.83 -13.91
C ILE A 127 30.31 -45.31 -13.96
N ALA A 128 31.29 -44.39 -13.90
CA ALA A 128 32.70 -44.75 -13.91
C ALA A 128 33.09 -45.66 -12.73
N GLN A 129 32.56 -45.39 -11.53
CA GLN A 129 32.75 -46.26 -10.36
C GLN A 129 32.13 -47.65 -10.57
N ALA A 130 30.93 -47.72 -11.12
CA ALA A 130 30.24 -48.99 -11.41
C ALA A 130 30.97 -49.80 -12.49
N GLU A 131 31.48 -49.15 -13.54
CA GLU A 131 32.28 -49.77 -14.60
C GLU A 131 33.58 -50.35 -14.05
N ALA A 132 34.28 -49.60 -13.18
CA ALA A 132 35.49 -50.07 -12.52
C ALA A 132 35.20 -51.28 -11.60
N ALA A 133 34.10 -51.24 -10.85
CA ALA A 133 33.67 -52.34 -9.99
C ALA A 133 33.30 -53.59 -10.81
N ALA A 134 32.51 -53.44 -11.88
CA ALA A 134 32.11 -54.54 -12.76
C ALA A 134 33.32 -55.17 -13.47
N THR A 135 34.27 -54.36 -13.94
CA THR A 135 35.51 -54.85 -14.56
C THR A 135 36.33 -55.68 -13.58
N LYS A 136 36.41 -55.21 -12.31
CA LYS A 136 37.07 -55.97 -11.24
C LYS A 136 36.35 -57.29 -10.96
N GLU A 137 35.02 -57.28 -10.86
CA GLU A 137 34.22 -58.48 -10.60
C GLU A 137 34.37 -59.52 -11.72
N VAL A 138 34.36 -59.11 -12.99
CA VAL A 138 34.62 -60.01 -14.13
C VAL A 138 36.03 -60.61 -14.05
N ARG A 139 37.03 -59.81 -13.67
CA ARG A 139 38.41 -60.29 -13.52
C ARG A 139 38.51 -61.30 -12.36
N ASP A 140 37.90 -61.01 -11.23
CA ASP A 140 37.90 -61.88 -10.05
C ASP A 140 37.20 -63.22 -10.39
N LEU A 141 36.05 -63.17 -11.08
CA LEU A 141 35.36 -64.37 -11.57
C LEU A 141 36.23 -65.19 -12.55
N ALA A 142 36.92 -64.52 -13.47
CA ALA A 142 37.82 -65.20 -14.41
C ALA A 142 38.99 -65.90 -13.70
N VAL A 143 39.56 -65.26 -12.65
CA VAL A 143 40.59 -65.88 -11.81
C VAL A 143 40.03 -67.10 -11.08
N ASP A 144 38.83 -67.01 -10.52
CA ASP A 144 38.19 -68.13 -9.82
C ASP A 144 37.93 -69.32 -10.75
N VAL A 145 37.42 -69.06 -11.97
CA VAL A 145 37.20 -70.09 -12.99
C VAL A 145 38.52 -70.73 -13.43
N ALA A 146 39.55 -69.92 -13.67
CA ALA A 146 40.88 -70.42 -14.03
C ALA A 146 41.46 -71.31 -12.90
N MET A 147 41.38 -70.87 -11.64
CA MET A 147 41.83 -71.64 -10.49
C MET A 147 41.03 -72.94 -10.31
N ALA A 148 39.72 -72.91 -10.53
CA ALA A 148 38.87 -74.10 -10.48
C ALA A 148 39.25 -75.12 -11.57
N ALA A 149 39.46 -74.65 -12.80
CA ALA A 149 39.91 -75.47 -13.93
C ALA A 149 41.30 -76.06 -13.68
N SER A 150 42.26 -75.24 -13.19
CA SER A 150 43.59 -75.74 -12.80
C SER A 150 43.51 -76.81 -11.71
N ARG A 151 42.67 -76.63 -10.68
CA ARG A 151 42.46 -77.66 -9.64
C ARG A 151 41.82 -78.94 -10.19
N ALA A 152 40.94 -78.85 -11.18
CA ALA A 152 40.34 -80.01 -11.82
C ALA A 152 41.38 -80.76 -12.65
N LEU A 153 42.15 -80.05 -13.50
CA LEU A 153 43.23 -80.62 -14.29
C LEU A 153 44.31 -81.27 -13.43
N LEU A 154 44.69 -80.62 -12.33
CA LEU A 154 45.67 -81.15 -11.39
C LEU A 154 45.16 -82.43 -10.72
N ARG A 155 43.88 -82.47 -10.31
CA ARG A 155 43.26 -83.70 -9.77
C ARG A 155 43.26 -84.85 -10.78
N GLU A 156 42.96 -84.58 -12.04
CA GLU A 156 42.96 -85.60 -13.09
C GLU A 156 44.38 -86.11 -13.39
N GLN A 157 45.38 -85.24 -13.44
CA GLN A 157 46.78 -85.65 -13.64
C GLN A 157 47.35 -86.42 -12.43
N VAL A 158 46.94 -86.06 -11.21
CA VAL A 158 47.38 -86.72 -9.97
C VAL A 158 46.64 -88.05 -9.75
N ALA A 159 45.43 -88.24 -10.28
CA ALA A 159 44.70 -89.50 -10.15
C ALA A 159 45.33 -90.69 -10.91
N GLY A 160 46.27 -90.44 -11.84
CA GLY A 160 47.10 -91.48 -12.46
C GLY A 160 48.38 -91.82 -11.67
N ASN A 161 49.23 -92.70 -12.21
CA ASN A 161 50.52 -93.13 -11.62
C ASN A 161 51.54 -92.00 -11.33
N LYS A 162 51.22 -90.73 -11.64
CA LYS A 162 52.07 -89.56 -11.39
C LYS A 162 52.05 -89.10 -9.93
N ALA A 163 51.03 -89.44 -9.12
CA ALA A 163 51.01 -89.08 -7.70
C ALA A 163 52.19 -89.70 -6.93
N GLN A 164 52.48 -90.98 -7.15
CA GLN A 164 53.62 -91.66 -6.53
C GLN A 164 54.94 -91.00 -6.94
N ALA A 165 55.12 -90.74 -8.25
CA ALA A 165 56.33 -90.09 -8.76
C ALA A 165 56.54 -88.67 -8.22
N LEU A 166 55.47 -87.88 -8.05
CA LEU A 166 55.55 -86.54 -7.45
C LEU A 166 55.87 -86.59 -5.95
N VAL A 167 55.39 -87.61 -5.24
CA VAL A 167 55.75 -87.85 -3.83
C VAL A 167 57.20 -88.27 -3.72
N ASP A 168 57.66 -89.18 -4.58
CA ASP A 168 59.05 -89.64 -4.62
C ASP A 168 60.01 -88.49 -5.00
N ASP A 169 59.66 -87.64 -5.97
CA ASP A 169 60.43 -86.43 -6.32
C ASP A 169 60.44 -85.40 -5.17
N ALA A 170 59.31 -85.17 -4.50
CA ALA A 170 59.27 -84.27 -3.33
C ALA A 170 60.11 -84.81 -2.16
N ILE A 171 60.13 -86.13 -1.94
CA ILE A 171 60.99 -86.81 -0.98
C ILE A 171 62.47 -86.71 -1.40
N ALA A 172 62.78 -86.79 -2.69
CA ALA A 172 64.12 -86.61 -3.23
C ALA A 172 64.61 -85.15 -3.19
N GLU A 173 63.71 -84.16 -3.21
CA GLU A 173 64.05 -82.74 -3.16
C GLU A 173 64.17 -82.18 -1.73
N LEU A 174 63.56 -82.83 -0.73
CA LEU A 174 63.69 -82.51 0.70
C LEU A 174 65.16 -82.43 1.18
N PRO A 175 66.05 -83.39 0.86
CA PRO A 175 67.48 -83.31 1.14
C PRO A 175 68.18 -82.12 0.49
N ARG A 176 67.66 -81.61 -0.64
CA ARG A 176 68.28 -80.55 -1.44
C ARG A 176 68.00 -79.13 -0.93
N ARG A 177 66.95 -78.95 -0.12
CA ARG A 177 66.58 -77.67 0.52
C ARG A 177 66.91 -77.58 2.02
N LEU A 178 67.47 -78.66 2.58
CA LEU A 178 67.92 -78.76 3.98
C LEU A 178 69.45 -78.72 4.12
N HIS A 179 70.15 -78.18 3.13
CA HIS A 179 71.56 -77.77 3.21
C HIS A 179 71.64 -76.24 3.13
#